data_AF-A0A6H0CIR8-F1
#
_entry.id   AF-A0A6H0CIR8-F1
#
_cell.length_a   1.000
_cell.length_b   1.000
_cell.length_c   1.000
_cell.angle_alpha   90.00
_cell.angle_beta   90.00
_cell.angle_gamma   90.00
#
_symmetry.space_group_name_H-M   'P 1'
#
loop_
_entity.id
_entity.type
_entity.pdbx_description
1 polymer ?
#
loop_
_entity_poly.entity_id
_entity_poly.type
_entity_poly.pdbx_seq_one_letter_code
_entity_poly.pdbx_strand_id
1 'polypeptide(L)'
;MSRAEQPSRRTVLAAAVAATVAGTAAPAAAAAPRSALDADGPAPAQGRPIDNHAWTTYRDWRSGTAEGTRAVAGRRPGLVIGAPVGRTDYTDPHTGTTAAWEYATWTGPAHRLTVPATEVVASWNAHTPEGTWLQAELRGTYSDGTDTPWYVLGRWAAGDQDIRRTSVDGQSDGKSTVWTDTFAIDDPSGGLRLTAYRLRLTLYRRPGTRLTPTVWRLGAMGSDIPDRFTVPASTPGLAQELAVPRYSQEIHKGQYPEYDNGGEAWCSPTSSQMIIEYWGGRLTPEQLSWVNPAYADPQVCHAARFTYDHQYEGCGNWPFNAAYAATFPGLQGVVTRLASLTDLETLIAAGIPAITSQSFLKSELTGAGYGTAGHLMTVIGFTADGDVIANDPASPSDEAVRRVYKRREWENIWLRTKRYNASGKVVSGTGGVCYLYFPAHPTPHQRRALAAVGVR
;
A
#
# COMPACT_ATOMS: atom_id res chain seq x y z
N MET A 1 -13.13 -12.57 40.18
CA MET A 1 -13.77 -11.50 39.37
C MET A 1 -13.00 -11.39 38.08
N SER A 2 -13.50 -12.05 37.04
CA SER A 2 -12.86 -12.21 35.73
C SER A 2 -13.00 -10.92 34.93
N ARG A 3 -11.90 -10.28 34.57
CA ARG A 3 -11.89 -9.17 33.61
C ARG A 3 -12.20 -9.73 32.24
N ALA A 4 -13.26 -9.22 31.62
CA ALA A 4 -13.61 -9.49 30.24
C ALA A 4 -12.52 -8.93 29.32
N GLU A 5 -11.84 -9.80 28.60
CA GLU A 5 -10.94 -9.44 27.50
C GLU A 5 -11.77 -8.82 26.37
N GLN A 6 -11.45 -7.58 26.01
CA GLN A 6 -11.95 -6.94 24.80
C GLN A 6 -11.20 -7.51 23.57
N PRO A 7 -11.89 -7.87 22.48
CA PRO A 7 -11.23 -8.47 21.33
C PRO A 7 -10.41 -7.42 20.56
N SER A 8 -9.08 -7.61 20.52
CA SER A 8 -8.14 -6.88 19.67
C SER A 8 -8.50 -7.04 18.19
N ARG A 9 -8.33 -5.99 17.38
CA ARG A 9 -8.39 -6.01 15.89
C ARG A 9 -7.23 -6.78 15.25
N ARG A 10 -6.85 -7.94 15.82
CA ARG A 10 -6.08 -8.98 15.11
C ARG A 10 -7.06 -9.73 14.22
N THR A 11 -6.66 -10.02 12.98
CA THR A 11 -7.33 -10.81 11.92
C THR A 11 -7.92 -9.99 10.77
N VAL A 12 -7.07 -9.63 9.80
CA VAL A 12 -7.36 -9.85 8.37
C VAL A 12 -6.04 -10.18 7.68
N LEU A 13 -5.81 -11.49 7.49
CA LEU A 13 -4.79 -12.20 6.69
C LEU A 13 -4.16 -13.33 7.54
N ALA A 14 -4.96 -14.38 7.71
CA ALA A 14 -4.50 -15.75 7.96
C ALA A 14 -5.62 -16.67 7.42
N ALA A 15 -5.22 -17.63 6.59
CA ALA A 15 -6.08 -18.51 5.83
C ALA A 15 -7.02 -19.37 6.70
N ALA A 16 -8.22 -19.68 6.21
CA ALA A 16 -9.07 -20.74 6.75
C ALA A 16 -9.65 -21.59 5.60
N VAL A 17 -9.41 -22.90 5.66
CA VAL A 17 -9.93 -23.94 4.77
C VAL A 17 -10.91 -24.85 5.54
N ALA A 18 -12.12 -25.02 4.97
CA ALA A 18 -13.14 -26.08 5.12
C ALA A 18 -13.79 -26.30 6.52
N ALA A 19 -15.05 -26.75 6.71
CA ALA A 19 -16.09 -27.34 5.87
C ALA A 19 -17.52 -27.08 6.46
N THR A 20 -18.54 -27.32 5.63
CA THR A 20 -20.00 -27.18 5.82
C THR A 20 -20.68 -28.26 6.69
N VAL A 21 -21.76 -27.92 7.43
CA VAL A 21 -23.04 -28.70 7.52
C VAL A 21 -24.23 -27.76 7.84
N ALA A 22 -25.39 -28.09 7.28
CA ALA A 22 -26.64 -27.35 7.16
C ALA A 22 -27.51 -27.22 8.44
N GLY A 23 -28.43 -26.24 8.41
CA GLY A 23 -29.58 -26.14 9.30
C GLY A 23 -30.56 -25.05 8.85
N THR A 24 -31.75 -25.44 8.44
CA THR A 24 -32.85 -24.63 7.90
C THR A 24 -33.70 -23.94 8.99
N ALA A 25 -34.06 -22.67 8.81
CA ALA A 25 -35.37 -22.11 9.18
C ALA A 25 -35.56 -20.69 8.59
N ALA A 26 -36.75 -20.43 8.04
CA ALA A 26 -37.24 -19.12 7.57
C ALA A 26 -38.49 -18.73 8.39
N PRO A 27 -39.15 -17.59 8.12
CA PRO A 27 -38.75 -16.22 8.48
C PRO A 27 -39.76 -15.60 9.47
N ALA A 28 -39.42 -14.46 10.09
CA ALA A 28 -40.40 -13.62 10.78
C ALA A 28 -40.26 -12.16 10.32
N ALA A 29 -41.34 -11.66 9.72
CA ALA A 29 -41.52 -10.28 9.29
C ALA A 29 -41.71 -9.35 10.50
N ALA A 30 -41.14 -8.15 10.44
CA ALA A 30 -41.55 -7.03 11.29
C ALA A 30 -41.42 -5.70 10.55
N ALA A 31 -42.40 -4.84 10.83
CA ALA A 31 -42.86 -3.68 10.07
C ALA A 31 -41.85 -2.55 9.82
N ALA A 32 -42.02 -1.90 8.68
CA ALA A 32 -41.39 -0.61 8.34
C ALA A 32 -42.10 0.57 9.03
N PRO A 33 -41.35 1.64 9.39
CA PRO A 33 -41.90 2.98 9.49
C PRO A 33 -41.45 3.86 8.32
N ARG A 34 -42.24 4.92 8.15
CA ARG A 34 -42.44 5.75 6.97
C ARG A 34 -41.26 6.68 6.64
N SER A 35 -41.14 6.93 5.34
CA SER A 35 -40.31 7.93 4.67
C SER A 35 -40.48 9.34 5.24
N ALA A 36 -39.38 9.94 5.69
CA ALA A 36 -39.22 11.39 5.72
C ALA A 36 -38.54 11.81 4.41
N LEU A 37 -39.23 12.65 3.65
CA LEU A 37 -38.69 13.34 2.49
C LEU A 37 -37.79 14.47 3.00
N ASP A 38 -36.49 14.23 3.09
CA ASP A 38 -35.52 15.30 3.29
C ASP A 38 -35.06 15.82 1.92
N ALA A 39 -35.21 17.13 1.75
CA ALA A 39 -34.83 17.87 0.57
C ALA A 39 -33.31 17.88 0.42
N ASP A 40 -32.81 17.14 -0.58
CA ASP A 40 -31.42 17.21 -1.04
C ASP A 40 -31.17 18.57 -1.72
N GLY A 41 -30.71 19.54 -0.93
CA GLY A 41 -29.89 20.63 -1.47
C GLY A 41 -28.48 20.09 -1.77
N PRO A 42 -27.83 20.49 -2.87
CA PRO A 42 -26.48 20.02 -3.18
C PRO A 42 -25.52 20.46 -2.06
N ALA A 43 -24.99 19.47 -1.34
CA ALA A 43 -23.94 19.71 -0.36
C ALA A 43 -22.76 20.41 -1.05
N PRO A 44 -22.15 21.42 -0.42
CA PRO A 44 -20.96 22.07 -0.97
C PRO A 44 -19.89 21.01 -1.25
N ALA A 45 -19.21 21.11 -2.39
CA ALA A 45 -18.17 20.20 -2.83
C ALA A 45 -17.13 20.02 -1.71
N GLN A 46 -17.26 18.92 -0.95
CA GLN A 46 -16.30 18.59 0.08
C GLN A 46 -14.95 18.37 -0.62
N GLY A 47 -13.91 19.06 -0.15
CA GLY A 47 -12.55 18.84 -0.63
C GLY A 47 -12.20 17.35 -0.56
N ARG A 48 -11.33 16.88 -1.46
CA ARG A 48 -10.87 15.49 -1.51
C ARG A 48 -10.43 15.05 -0.09
N PRO A 49 -11.00 13.99 0.52
CA PRO A 49 -10.73 13.58 1.91
C PRO A 49 -9.36 12.89 2.08
N ILE A 50 -8.42 13.19 1.19
CA ILE A 50 -7.14 12.50 1.01
C ILE A 50 -6.09 13.58 0.72
N ASP A 51 -5.06 13.62 1.56
CA ASP A 51 -3.86 14.42 1.37
C ASP A 51 -2.69 13.48 1.04
N ASN A 52 -1.90 13.80 0.02
CA ASN A 52 -0.67 13.08 -0.29
C ASN A 52 0.45 14.10 -0.49
N HIS A 53 1.49 13.98 0.33
CA HIS A 53 2.65 14.86 0.28
C HIS A 53 3.94 14.05 0.27
N ALA A 54 4.91 14.48 -0.54
CA ALA A 54 6.22 13.86 -0.62
C ALA A 54 7.34 14.89 -0.81
N TRP A 55 8.48 14.60 -0.19
CA TRP A 55 9.76 15.24 -0.42
C TRP A 55 10.50 14.49 -1.52
N THR A 56 10.77 15.16 -2.65
CA THR A 56 11.38 14.53 -3.84
C THR A 56 12.46 15.38 -4.50
N THR A 57 12.44 16.69 -4.31
CA THR A 57 13.37 17.61 -4.93
C THR A 57 14.58 17.91 -4.04
N TYR A 58 15.65 18.45 -4.62
CA TYR A 58 16.79 18.91 -3.85
C TYR A 58 16.40 19.96 -2.79
N ARG A 59 15.47 20.86 -3.11
CA ARG A 59 14.95 21.86 -2.17
C ARG A 59 14.19 21.19 -1.02
N ASP A 60 13.40 20.17 -1.32
CA ASP A 60 12.67 19.41 -0.30
C ASP A 60 13.64 18.76 0.69
N TRP A 61 14.67 18.06 0.20
CA TRP A 61 15.69 17.46 1.04
C TRP A 61 16.46 18.50 1.88
N ARG A 62 16.73 19.69 1.31
CA ARG A 62 17.37 20.80 2.02
C ARG A 62 16.47 21.50 3.05
N SER A 63 15.16 21.28 3.00
CA SER A 63 14.20 21.88 3.93
C SER A 63 14.07 21.13 5.25
N GLY A 64 14.52 19.88 5.30
CA GLY A 64 14.57 19.09 6.53
C GLY A 64 15.85 19.35 7.34
N THR A 65 15.82 18.92 8.60
CA THR A 65 16.99 18.93 9.49
C THR A 65 17.85 17.71 9.18
N ALA A 66 19.06 17.95 8.69
CA ALA A 66 20.02 16.91 8.37
C ALA A 66 21.05 16.73 9.49
N GLU A 67 21.13 15.52 10.02
CA GLU A 67 22.14 15.08 10.99
C GLU A 67 23.01 14.03 10.30
N GLY A 68 24.10 14.46 9.67
CA GLY A 68 25.00 13.60 8.91
C GLY A 68 24.49 13.18 7.53
N THR A 69 23.21 13.38 7.23
CA THR A 69 22.68 13.18 5.87
C THR A 69 23.04 14.35 4.96
N ARG A 70 22.99 14.12 3.65
CA ARG A 70 23.28 15.13 2.63
C ARG A 70 22.29 15.00 1.48
N ALA A 71 21.71 16.13 1.08
CA ALA A 71 20.96 16.22 -0.17
C ALA A 71 21.91 16.17 -1.37
N VAL A 72 21.59 15.36 -2.36
CA VAL A 72 22.30 15.22 -3.62
C VAL A 72 21.42 15.77 -4.73
N ALA A 73 21.94 16.76 -5.47
CA ALA A 73 21.28 17.30 -6.65
C ALA A 73 21.50 16.38 -7.86
N GLY A 74 20.70 16.56 -8.91
CA GLY A 74 20.83 15.80 -10.15
C GLY A 74 19.49 15.60 -10.83
N ARG A 75 19.45 14.71 -11.83
CA ARG A 75 18.20 14.36 -12.54
C ARG A 75 17.15 13.77 -11.60
N ARG A 76 17.58 12.91 -10.67
CA ARG A 76 16.76 12.35 -9.59
C ARG A 76 17.39 12.73 -8.24
N PRO A 77 17.04 13.89 -7.67
CA PRO A 77 17.57 14.30 -6.38
C PRO A 77 17.30 13.25 -5.30
N GLY A 78 18.21 13.16 -4.34
CA GLY A 78 18.06 12.18 -3.27
C GLY A 78 18.78 12.56 -2.00
N LEU A 79 18.51 11.79 -0.96
CA LEU A 79 19.12 11.89 0.35
C LEU A 79 20.08 10.72 0.56
N VAL A 80 21.30 11.02 0.99
CA VAL A 80 22.35 10.03 1.27
C VAL A 80 23.00 10.28 2.63
N ILE A 81 23.81 9.34 3.11
CA ILE A 81 24.75 9.55 4.21
C ILE A 81 25.90 10.42 3.69
N GLY A 82 26.06 11.62 4.26
CA GLY A 82 27.21 12.49 4.04
C GLY A 82 28.37 12.14 4.97
N ALA A 83 28.10 12.14 6.27
CA ALA A 83 28.98 11.67 7.32
C ALA A 83 28.13 10.99 8.41
N PRO A 84 28.51 9.82 8.93
CA PRO A 84 27.74 9.18 9.98
C PRO A 84 27.82 10.01 11.26
N VAL A 85 26.70 10.16 11.98
CA VAL A 85 26.66 10.87 13.26
C VAL A 85 27.00 9.98 14.45
N GLY A 86 26.96 8.66 14.24
CA GLY A 86 27.28 7.69 15.27
C GLY A 86 27.28 6.26 14.75
N ARG A 87 27.45 5.33 15.69
CA ARG A 87 27.30 3.89 15.49
C ARG A 87 26.25 3.35 16.44
N THR A 88 25.52 2.33 15.99
CA THR A 88 24.56 1.61 16.80
C THR A 88 24.58 0.13 16.42
N ASP A 89 24.30 -0.74 17.38
CA ASP A 89 24.11 -2.16 17.12
C ASP A 89 22.64 -2.42 16.85
N TYR A 90 22.36 -3.16 15.78
CA TYR A 90 21.03 -3.64 15.45
C TYR A 90 21.02 -5.16 15.51
N THR A 91 20.18 -5.70 16.38
CA THR A 91 19.82 -7.12 16.39
C THR A 91 18.57 -7.30 15.55
N ASP A 92 18.72 -8.01 14.44
CA ASP A 92 17.60 -8.36 13.59
C ASP A 92 16.68 -9.36 14.33
N PRO A 93 15.41 -9.03 14.58
CA PRO A 93 14.53 -9.85 15.42
C PRO A 93 14.16 -11.20 14.80
N HIS A 94 14.37 -11.36 13.49
CA HIS A 94 13.96 -12.53 12.73
C HIS A 94 15.11 -13.53 12.52
N THR A 95 16.35 -13.05 12.60
CA THR A 95 17.55 -13.90 12.49
C THR A 95 18.35 -14.01 13.79
N GLY A 96 18.12 -13.12 14.75
CA GLY A 96 18.91 -13.00 15.97
C GLY A 96 20.34 -12.48 15.75
N THR A 97 20.70 -12.12 14.51
CA THR A 97 22.05 -11.63 14.19
C THR A 97 22.19 -10.17 14.61
N THR A 98 23.22 -9.88 15.41
CA THR A 98 23.60 -8.52 15.77
C THR A 98 24.71 -8.00 14.86
N ALA A 99 24.53 -6.79 14.35
CA ALA A 99 25.54 -6.10 13.56
C ALA A 99 25.64 -4.63 13.96
N ALA A 100 26.87 -4.09 13.93
CA ALA A 100 27.12 -2.67 14.09
C ALA A 100 26.85 -1.92 12.78
N TRP A 101 26.25 -0.73 12.90
CA TRP A 101 25.89 0.14 11.79
C TRP A 101 26.28 1.58 12.06
N GLU A 102 26.90 2.22 11.07
CA GLU A 102 27.00 3.67 11.03
C GLU A 102 25.67 4.25 10.55
N TYR A 103 25.21 5.34 11.17
CA TYR A 103 23.93 5.94 10.81
C TYR A 103 23.98 7.44 10.62
N ALA A 104 23.04 7.95 9.85
CA ALA A 104 22.75 9.37 9.71
C ALA A 104 21.23 9.58 9.62
N THR A 105 20.77 10.74 10.07
CA THR A 105 19.34 11.02 10.22
C THR A 105 18.93 12.24 9.40
N TRP A 106 17.72 12.20 8.86
CA TRP A 106 17.05 13.35 8.28
C TRP A 106 15.64 13.44 8.82
N THR A 107 15.26 14.59 9.35
CA THR A 107 13.89 14.85 9.82
C THR A 107 13.25 15.91 8.94
N GLY A 108 12.15 15.57 8.29
CA GLY A 108 11.41 16.49 7.45
C GLY A 108 10.72 17.61 8.25
N PRO A 109 10.43 18.76 7.60
CA PRO A 109 9.57 19.77 8.19
C PRO A 109 8.19 19.19 8.51
N ALA A 110 7.47 19.83 9.44
CA ALA A 110 6.09 19.45 9.71
C ALA A 110 5.22 19.71 8.47
N HIS A 111 4.52 18.69 8.00
CA HIS A 111 3.49 18.81 6.99
C HIS A 111 2.13 18.91 7.68
N ARG A 112 1.40 19.99 7.43
CA ARG A 112 0.00 20.11 7.86
C ARG A 112 -0.88 19.45 6.82
N LEU A 113 -1.64 18.45 7.24
CA LEU A 113 -2.57 17.77 6.36
C LEU A 113 -3.66 18.75 5.91
N THR A 114 -3.97 18.76 4.61
CA THR A 114 -5.10 19.55 4.10
C THR A 114 -6.45 19.01 4.58
N VAL A 115 -6.48 17.73 4.98
CA VAL A 115 -7.61 17.06 5.64
C VAL A 115 -7.08 16.37 6.91
N PRO A 116 -7.56 16.74 8.11
CA PRO A 116 -7.22 16.01 9.33
C PRO A 116 -7.56 14.53 9.18
N ALA A 117 -6.57 13.66 9.38
CA ALA A 117 -6.65 12.26 9.00
C ALA A 117 -7.02 11.34 10.17
N THR A 118 -7.69 10.23 9.85
CA THR A 118 -7.87 9.07 10.73
C THR A 118 -6.86 7.98 10.45
N GLU A 119 -6.32 7.94 9.24
CA GLU A 119 -5.28 6.98 8.83
C GLU A 119 -4.15 7.68 8.08
N VAL A 120 -2.91 7.20 8.26
CA VAL A 120 -1.74 7.65 7.51
C VAL A 120 -0.89 6.45 7.09
N VAL A 121 -0.50 6.41 5.82
CA VAL A 121 0.45 5.44 5.27
C VAL A 121 1.65 6.19 4.71
N ALA A 122 2.81 6.03 5.35
CA ALA A 122 4.06 6.55 4.79
C ALA A 122 4.61 5.59 3.74
N SER A 123 5.29 6.13 2.73
CA SER A 123 6.01 5.35 1.73
C SER A 123 7.30 6.04 1.31
N TRP A 124 8.26 5.26 0.84
CA TRP A 124 9.56 5.73 0.40
C TRP A 124 9.99 5.03 -0.88
N ASN A 125 10.92 5.65 -1.61
CA ASN A 125 11.56 5.08 -2.78
C ASN A 125 13.05 5.20 -2.58
N ALA A 126 13.76 4.09 -2.54
CA ALA A 126 15.17 4.09 -2.20
C ALA A 126 15.95 3.02 -2.97
N HIS A 127 17.22 3.33 -3.23
CA HIS A 127 18.24 2.35 -3.52
C HIS A 127 19.01 2.06 -2.24
N THR A 128 19.11 0.79 -1.89
CA THR A 128 19.87 0.28 -0.74
C THR A 128 20.84 -0.78 -1.26
N PRO A 129 22.07 -0.38 -1.66
CA PRO A 129 23.13 -1.35 -1.94
C PRO A 129 23.33 -2.30 -0.77
N GLU A 130 23.88 -3.49 -1.04
CA GLU A 130 24.32 -4.41 0.01
C GLU A 130 25.20 -3.67 1.04
N GLY A 131 25.01 -3.97 2.32
CA GLY A 131 25.64 -3.26 3.41
C GLY A 131 24.94 -1.96 3.78
N THR A 132 23.69 -1.73 3.34
CA THR A 132 22.91 -0.53 3.68
C THR A 132 21.42 -0.83 3.85
N TRP A 133 20.75 -0.05 4.68
CA TRP A 133 19.30 -0.12 4.88
C TRP A 133 18.78 1.21 5.45
N LEU A 134 17.46 1.33 5.62
CA LEU A 134 16.83 2.51 6.20
C LEU A 134 15.73 2.17 7.20
N GLN A 135 15.45 3.10 8.11
CA GLN A 135 14.28 3.12 8.96
C GLN A 135 13.44 4.36 8.64
N ALA A 136 12.14 4.18 8.44
CA ALA A 136 11.18 5.26 8.25
C ALA A 136 10.29 5.40 9.49
N GLU A 137 10.12 6.64 9.95
CA GLU A 137 9.42 6.94 11.21
C GLU A 137 8.46 8.10 11.04
N LEU A 138 7.38 8.10 11.82
CA LEU A 138 6.36 9.16 11.84
C LEU A 138 6.12 9.65 13.25
N ARG A 139 6.00 10.97 13.40
CA ARG A 139 5.42 11.62 14.57
C ARG A 139 4.33 12.58 14.12
N GLY A 140 3.15 12.47 14.70
CA GLY A 140 1.99 13.29 14.39
C GLY A 140 1.63 14.27 15.49
N THR A 141 0.83 15.26 15.12
CA THR A 141 0.15 16.18 16.04
C THR A 141 -1.35 15.97 15.92
N TYR A 142 -2.00 15.67 17.03
CA TYR A 142 -3.44 15.47 17.11
C TYR A 142 -4.21 16.79 17.08
N SER A 143 -5.52 16.71 16.81
CA SER A 143 -6.44 17.85 16.83
C SER A 143 -6.64 18.46 18.23
N ASP A 144 -6.34 17.72 19.30
CA ASP A 144 -6.32 18.22 20.68
C ASP A 144 -5.02 18.97 21.06
N GLY A 145 -4.08 19.08 20.12
CA GLY A 145 -2.78 19.75 20.32
C GLY A 145 -1.69 18.88 20.94
N THR A 146 -1.99 17.64 21.35
CA THR A 146 -0.98 16.69 21.81
C THR A 146 -0.27 16.00 20.64
N ASP A 147 0.91 15.43 20.88
CA ASP A 147 1.67 14.71 19.86
C ASP A 147 1.63 13.20 20.11
N THR A 148 1.78 12.45 19.02
CA THR A 148 2.09 11.01 19.08
C THR A 148 3.53 10.81 19.60
N PRO A 149 3.90 9.61 20.07
CA PRO A 149 5.30 9.20 20.07
C PRO A 149 5.85 9.10 18.63
N TRP A 150 7.16 8.86 18.50
CA TRP A 150 7.71 8.44 17.21
C TRP A 150 7.37 6.96 16.97
N TYR A 151 6.64 6.69 15.90
CA TYR A 151 6.38 5.34 15.42
C TYR A 151 7.38 4.94 14.32
N VAL A 152 7.86 3.70 14.36
CA VAL A 152 8.64 3.08 13.29
C VAL A 152 7.67 2.44 12.29
N LEU A 153 7.60 2.99 11.09
CA LEU A 153 6.71 2.51 10.03
C LEU A 153 7.33 1.39 9.18
N GLY A 154 8.65 1.22 9.28
CA GLY A 154 9.33 0.07 8.68
C GLY A 154 10.85 0.19 8.75
N ARG A 155 11.50 -0.98 8.82
CA ARG A 155 12.94 -1.15 8.58
C ARG A 155 13.12 -1.89 7.27
N TRP A 156 13.82 -1.28 6.33
CA TRP A 156 13.78 -1.70 4.95
C TRP A 156 15.15 -1.71 4.27
N ALA A 157 15.42 -2.80 3.55
CA ALA A 157 16.47 -2.96 2.57
C ALA A 157 15.84 -3.54 1.28
N ALA A 158 16.49 -3.33 0.13
CA ALA A 158 16.02 -3.87 -1.14
C ALA A 158 16.25 -5.38 -1.17
N GLY A 159 17.42 -5.84 -0.73
CA GLY A 159 17.70 -7.26 -0.49
C GLY A 159 17.32 -7.71 0.92
N ASP A 160 17.57 -8.98 1.20
CA ASP A 160 17.22 -9.66 2.46
C ASP A 160 18.45 -10.20 3.23
N GLN A 161 19.66 -9.78 2.84
CA GLN A 161 20.93 -10.24 3.43
C GLN A 161 21.46 -9.32 4.54
N ASP A 162 21.14 -8.03 4.48
CA ASP A 162 21.58 -7.05 5.49
C ASP A 162 20.70 -7.06 6.73
N ILE A 163 19.39 -7.02 6.49
CA ILE A 163 18.32 -7.17 7.47
C ILE A 163 17.18 -7.94 6.80
N ARG A 164 16.38 -8.62 7.62
CA ARG A 164 15.05 -9.08 7.27
C ARG A 164 14.10 -7.88 7.38
N ARG A 165 13.82 -7.27 6.22
CA ARG A 165 12.88 -6.15 6.06
C ARG A 165 11.58 -6.45 6.81
N THR A 166 11.16 -5.49 7.64
CA THR A 166 10.18 -5.75 8.70
C THR A 166 9.38 -4.52 9.09
N SER A 167 8.07 -4.69 9.28
CA SER A 167 7.25 -3.80 10.11
C SER A 167 7.58 -3.97 11.59
N VAL A 168 6.98 -3.15 12.46
CA VAL A 168 7.21 -3.18 13.91
C VAL A 168 5.87 -3.22 14.65
N ASP A 169 5.65 -4.30 15.41
CA ASP A 169 4.43 -4.54 16.17
C ASP A 169 4.39 -3.78 17.50
N GLY A 170 3.19 -3.75 18.11
CA GLY A 170 3.00 -3.32 19.50
C GLY A 170 3.08 -1.81 19.73
N GLN A 171 2.95 -1.03 18.66
CA GLN A 171 3.08 0.43 18.70
C GLN A 171 1.71 1.11 18.89
N SER A 172 1.45 1.61 20.11
CA SER A 172 0.24 2.37 20.44
C SER A 172 0.53 3.41 21.53
N ASP A 173 -0.27 4.48 21.58
CA ASP A 173 -0.27 5.47 22.67
C ASP A 173 -1.63 5.60 23.38
N GLY A 174 -2.57 4.69 23.12
CA GLY A 174 -3.94 4.72 23.63
C GLY A 174 -4.88 5.68 22.91
N LYS A 175 -4.40 6.42 21.90
CA LYS A 175 -5.20 7.24 20.98
C LYS A 175 -5.06 6.76 19.53
N SER A 176 -3.88 6.24 19.19
CA SER A 176 -3.57 5.68 17.89
C SER A 176 -2.69 4.45 18.00
N THR A 177 -2.72 3.65 16.94
CA THR A 177 -1.96 2.40 16.78
C THR A 177 -1.40 2.31 15.37
N VAL A 178 -0.21 1.73 15.21
CA VAL A 178 0.31 1.33 13.90
C VAL A 178 -0.01 -0.14 13.65
N TRP A 179 -0.76 -0.38 12.58
CA TRP A 179 -1.12 -1.71 12.11
C TRP A 179 -0.26 -2.07 10.90
N THR A 180 0.82 -2.83 11.11
CA THR A 180 1.83 -3.20 10.09
C THR A 180 2.50 -1.97 9.45
N ASP A 181 1.82 -1.26 8.57
CA ASP A 181 2.29 -0.11 7.80
C ASP A 181 1.37 1.13 7.89
N THR A 182 0.23 1.01 8.57
CA THR A 182 -0.79 2.05 8.64
C THR A 182 -0.92 2.58 10.06
N PHE A 183 -0.63 3.87 10.24
CA PHE A 183 -1.06 4.61 11.44
C PHE A 183 -2.58 4.76 11.40
N ALA A 184 -3.27 4.49 12.50
CA ALA A 184 -4.72 4.67 12.61
C ALA A 184 -5.09 5.27 13.97
N ILE A 185 -6.03 6.22 13.98
CA ILE A 185 -6.73 6.66 15.18
C ILE A 185 -7.62 5.50 15.68
N ASP A 186 -7.51 5.16 16.96
CA ASP A 186 -8.17 3.97 17.52
C ASP A 186 -9.70 4.12 17.55
N ASP A 187 -10.19 5.30 17.94
CA ASP A 187 -11.61 5.68 17.93
C ASP A 187 -11.86 6.98 17.12
N PRO A 188 -12.04 6.86 15.79
CA PRO A 188 -12.39 8.00 14.95
C PRO A 188 -13.73 8.66 15.29
N SER A 189 -14.64 7.95 15.96
CA SER A 189 -15.97 8.48 16.30
C SER A 189 -15.91 9.55 17.40
N GLY A 190 -14.86 9.53 18.23
CA GLY A 190 -14.56 10.57 19.23
C GLY A 190 -14.07 11.89 18.64
N GLY A 191 -13.94 12.01 17.31
CA GLY A 191 -13.55 13.25 16.63
C GLY A 191 -12.06 13.59 16.66
N LEU A 192 -11.23 12.79 17.34
CA LEU A 192 -9.77 12.93 17.30
C LEU A 192 -9.26 12.70 15.88
N ARG A 193 -8.34 13.56 15.43
CA ARG A 193 -7.70 13.46 14.11
C ARG A 193 -6.21 13.76 14.20
N LEU A 194 -5.43 13.22 13.28
CA LEU A 194 -4.08 13.68 13.03
C LEU A 194 -4.15 14.92 12.13
N THR A 195 -3.59 16.05 12.57
CA THR A 195 -3.67 17.32 11.83
C THR A 195 -2.37 17.68 11.12
N ALA A 196 -1.25 17.16 11.59
CA ALA A 196 0.06 17.33 10.99
C ALA A 196 0.94 16.12 11.29
N TYR A 197 1.98 15.92 10.49
CA TYR A 197 3.01 14.91 10.75
C TYR A 197 4.40 15.41 10.39
N ARG A 198 5.42 14.77 10.98
CA ARG A 198 6.81 14.80 10.56
C ARG A 198 7.23 13.39 10.22
N LEU A 199 8.02 13.24 9.16
CA LEU A 199 8.70 11.98 8.85
C LEU A 199 10.18 12.10 9.18
N ARG A 200 10.76 11.01 9.68
CA ARG A 200 12.19 10.87 9.89
C ARG A 200 12.70 9.65 9.15
N LEU A 201 13.86 9.82 8.52
CA LEU A 201 14.64 8.76 7.93
C LEU A 201 15.91 8.59 8.73
N THR A 202 16.19 7.36 9.16
CA THR A 202 17.51 6.97 9.64
C THR A 202 18.12 6.05 8.59
N LEU A 203 19.24 6.47 8.02
CA LEU A 203 19.98 5.75 6.98
C LEU A 203 21.14 5.02 7.63
N TYR A 204 21.33 3.75 7.28
CA TYR A 204 22.35 2.88 7.86
C TYR A 204 23.31 2.35 6.80
N ARG A 205 24.58 2.18 7.18
CA ARG A 205 25.60 1.49 6.39
C ARG A 205 26.56 0.69 7.27
N ARG A 206 27.21 -0.31 6.70
CA ARG A 206 28.30 -1.04 7.36
C ARG A 206 29.43 -0.08 7.76
N PRO A 207 29.96 -0.15 9.00
CA PRO A 207 31.01 0.73 9.48
C PRO A 207 32.26 0.74 8.58
N GLY A 208 32.86 1.92 8.40
CA GLY A 208 34.09 2.07 7.61
C GLY A 208 33.91 1.98 6.08
N THR A 209 32.70 1.72 5.58
CA THR A 209 32.41 1.72 4.14
C THR A 209 32.07 3.12 3.63
N ARG A 210 32.14 3.32 2.31
CA ARG A 210 31.63 4.52 1.62
C ARG A 210 30.25 4.32 1.00
N LEU A 211 29.64 3.15 1.24
CA LEU A 211 28.31 2.82 0.74
C LEU A 211 27.26 3.73 1.39
N THR A 212 26.19 4.00 0.66
CA THR A 212 25.08 4.79 1.20
C THR A 212 23.78 4.32 0.58
N PRO A 213 22.70 4.18 1.38
CA PRO A 213 21.38 4.17 0.80
C PRO A 213 21.13 5.54 0.14
N THR A 214 20.36 5.55 -0.94
CA THR A 214 19.91 6.78 -1.62
C THR A 214 18.40 6.79 -1.63
N VAL A 215 17.78 7.74 -0.94
CA VAL A 215 16.33 7.89 -0.90
C VAL A 215 15.91 9.01 -1.87
N TRP A 216 15.08 8.69 -2.85
CA TRP A 216 14.61 9.65 -3.87
C TRP A 216 13.22 10.22 -3.59
N ARG A 217 12.43 9.52 -2.78
CA ARG A 217 11.10 9.95 -2.35
C ARG A 217 10.89 9.51 -0.91
N LEU A 218 10.36 10.42 -0.10
CA LEU A 218 9.72 10.10 1.17
C LEU A 218 8.40 10.85 1.20
N GLY A 219 7.32 10.22 1.64
CA GLY A 219 6.04 10.90 1.75
C GLY A 219 5.03 10.09 2.54
N ALA A 220 3.86 10.66 2.74
CA ALA A 220 2.73 9.94 3.31
C ALA A 220 1.41 10.38 2.68
N MET A 221 0.49 9.41 2.59
CA MET A 221 -0.91 9.66 2.35
C MET A 221 -1.64 9.68 3.69
N GLY A 222 -2.33 10.78 3.99
CA GLY A 222 -3.27 10.87 5.10
C GLY A 222 -4.70 10.97 4.59
N SER A 223 -5.64 10.33 5.28
CA SER A 223 -7.05 10.35 4.85
C SER A 223 -8.03 10.28 6.02
N ASP A 224 -9.22 10.84 5.80
CA ASP A 224 -10.41 10.63 6.64
C ASP A 224 -11.60 10.25 5.76
N ILE A 225 -11.62 8.99 5.31
CA ILE A 225 -12.70 8.48 4.45
C ILE A 225 -13.88 8.09 5.35
N PRO A 226 -15.08 8.65 5.14
CA PRO A 226 -16.22 8.34 5.99
C PRO A 226 -16.62 6.86 5.91
N ASP A 227 -17.20 6.38 7.00
CA ASP A 227 -17.83 5.05 7.07
C ASP A 227 -18.95 4.96 6.03
N ARG A 228 -18.81 4.02 5.09
CA ARG A 228 -19.78 3.82 4.01
C ARG A 228 -19.78 2.37 3.53
N PHE A 229 -20.97 1.81 3.36
CA PHE A 229 -21.19 0.48 2.78
C PHE A 229 -21.31 0.52 1.26
N THR A 230 -21.69 1.68 0.74
CA THR A 230 -21.81 1.95 -0.69
C THR A 230 -21.22 3.30 -1.04
N VAL A 231 -20.97 3.50 -2.33
CA VAL A 231 -20.46 4.77 -2.86
C VAL A 231 -21.35 5.27 -4.00
N PRO A 232 -21.36 6.58 -4.30
CA PRO A 232 -22.03 7.10 -5.49
C PRO A 232 -21.50 6.42 -6.75
N ALA A 233 -22.39 6.17 -7.72
CA ALA A 233 -21.99 5.60 -9.00
C ALA A 233 -21.28 6.67 -9.85
N SER A 234 -20.10 6.35 -10.40
CA SER A 234 -19.49 7.20 -11.42
C SER A 234 -20.05 6.94 -12.81
N THR A 235 -20.08 7.98 -13.65
CA THR A 235 -20.43 7.85 -15.06
C THR A 235 -19.18 7.43 -15.86
N PRO A 236 -19.25 6.39 -16.71
CA PRO A 236 -18.16 6.03 -17.60
C PRO A 236 -17.71 7.18 -18.50
N GLY A 237 -16.41 7.39 -18.61
CA GLY A 237 -15.83 8.46 -19.46
C GLY A 237 -14.71 8.00 -20.39
N LEU A 238 -14.23 6.77 -20.27
CA LEU A 238 -13.07 6.26 -20.99
C LEU A 238 -13.31 4.84 -21.51
N ALA A 239 -12.86 4.58 -22.75
CA ALA A 239 -12.75 3.23 -23.32
C ALA A 239 -11.32 3.04 -23.83
N GLN A 240 -10.51 2.33 -23.05
CA GLN A 240 -9.09 2.14 -23.33
C GLN A 240 -8.58 0.94 -22.53
N GLU A 241 -7.64 0.19 -23.09
CA GLU A 241 -6.92 -0.88 -22.40
C GLU A 241 -5.41 -0.73 -22.59
N LEU A 242 -4.67 -0.79 -21.48
CA LEU A 242 -3.23 -0.76 -21.45
C LEU A 242 -2.68 -2.18 -21.60
N ALA A 243 -1.60 -2.32 -22.39
CA ALA A 243 -0.93 -3.60 -22.64
C ALA A 243 -0.03 -4.03 -21.47
N VAL A 244 -0.62 -4.18 -20.27
CA VAL A 244 0.08 -4.65 -19.08
C VAL A 244 0.23 -6.18 -19.16
N PRO A 245 1.43 -6.75 -18.91
CA PRO A 245 1.62 -8.19 -18.88
C PRO A 245 0.77 -8.85 -17.81
N ARG A 246 0.54 -10.15 -17.96
CA ARG A 246 -0.40 -10.92 -17.15
C ARG A 246 0.35 -11.99 -16.43
N TYR A 247 0.26 -11.99 -15.10
CA TYR A 247 0.84 -13.02 -14.26
C TYR A 247 -0.18 -13.53 -13.27
N SER A 248 -0.28 -14.84 -13.17
CA SER A 248 -1.06 -15.56 -12.17
C SER A 248 -0.21 -15.77 -10.93
N GLN A 249 -0.81 -15.55 -9.76
CA GLN A 249 -0.19 -15.99 -8.51
C GLN A 249 -0.42 -17.50 -8.27
N GLU A 250 -1.54 -18.05 -8.74
CA GLU A 250 -1.98 -19.41 -8.40
C GLU A 250 -1.10 -20.50 -9.04
N ILE A 251 -0.41 -20.22 -10.14
CA ILE A 251 0.57 -21.17 -10.71
C ILE A 251 1.76 -21.43 -9.77
N HIS A 252 1.97 -20.53 -8.80
CA HIS A 252 3.01 -20.64 -7.77
C HIS A 252 2.51 -21.24 -6.46
N LYS A 253 1.31 -21.83 -6.46
CA LYS A 253 0.73 -22.47 -5.28
C LYS A 253 1.69 -23.47 -4.65
N GLY A 254 2.00 -23.28 -3.37
CA GLY A 254 2.95 -24.11 -2.61
C GLY A 254 4.43 -23.99 -3.01
N GLN A 255 4.78 -23.09 -3.95
CA GLN A 255 6.18 -22.78 -4.27
C GLN A 255 6.72 -21.74 -3.27
N TYR A 256 7.92 -21.96 -2.73
CA TYR A 256 8.54 -21.12 -1.69
C TYR A 256 7.60 -20.84 -0.49
N PRO A 257 7.21 -21.89 0.26
CA PRO A 257 6.26 -21.76 1.37
C PRO A 257 6.73 -20.80 2.48
N GLU A 258 8.03 -20.53 2.58
CA GLU A 258 8.61 -19.54 3.50
C GLU A 258 8.15 -18.09 3.22
N TYR A 259 7.59 -17.82 2.04
CA TYR A 259 7.02 -16.53 1.68
C TYR A 259 5.49 -16.65 1.67
N ASP A 260 4.87 -16.79 2.84
CA ASP A 260 3.39 -16.82 3.00
C ASP A 260 2.71 -18.01 2.28
N ASN A 261 3.26 -19.21 2.45
CA ASN A 261 2.77 -20.48 1.87
C ASN A 261 2.79 -20.58 0.33
N GLY A 262 3.32 -19.57 -0.36
CA GLY A 262 3.47 -19.55 -1.80
C GLY A 262 2.44 -18.66 -2.51
N GLY A 263 2.21 -18.99 -3.78
CA GLY A 263 1.40 -18.20 -4.71
C GLY A 263 0.03 -17.75 -4.19
N GLU A 264 -0.63 -18.51 -3.33
CA GLU A 264 -1.96 -18.19 -2.82
C GLU A 264 -2.06 -16.85 -2.07
N ALA A 265 -0.93 -16.29 -1.61
CA ALA A 265 -0.88 -15.00 -0.93
C ALA A 265 -0.09 -13.91 -1.69
N TRP A 266 0.30 -14.16 -2.95
CA TRP A 266 1.20 -13.29 -3.71
C TRP A 266 0.49 -12.25 -4.60
N CYS A 267 -0.77 -11.92 -4.33
CA CYS A 267 -1.53 -10.95 -5.14
C CYS A 267 -0.83 -9.59 -5.31
N SER A 268 -0.22 -9.08 -4.23
CA SER A 268 0.49 -7.79 -4.21
C SER A 268 1.80 -7.83 -5.02
N PRO A 269 2.76 -8.75 -4.78
CA PRO A 269 3.96 -8.85 -5.61
C PRO A 269 3.67 -9.18 -7.07
N THR A 270 2.70 -10.05 -7.34
CA THR A 270 2.30 -10.40 -8.72
C THR A 270 1.76 -9.18 -9.46
N SER A 271 0.84 -8.43 -8.83
CA SER A 271 0.33 -7.16 -9.39
C SER A 271 1.42 -6.11 -9.56
N SER A 272 2.35 -6.04 -8.61
CA SER A 272 3.49 -5.12 -8.67
C SER A 272 4.37 -5.42 -9.87
N GLN A 273 4.73 -6.70 -10.07
CA GLN A 273 5.58 -7.14 -11.17
C GLN A 273 4.93 -6.88 -12.53
N MET A 274 3.61 -7.07 -12.66
CA MET A 274 2.87 -6.73 -13.88
C MET A 274 3.06 -5.27 -14.30
N ILE A 275 2.88 -4.31 -13.37
CA ILE A 275 3.06 -2.88 -13.70
C ILE A 275 4.54 -2.52 -13.88
N ILE A 276 5.44 -3.09 -13.09
CA ILE A 276 6.89 -2.84 -13.23
C ILE A 276 7.35 -3.20 -14.64
N GLU A 277 6.92 -4.35 -15.17
CA GLU A 277 7.27 -4.78 -16.53
C GLU A 277 6.53 -4.04 -17.64
N TYR A 278 5.31 -3.57 -17.40
CA TYR A 278 4.63 -2.64 -18.30
C TYR A 278 5.47 -1.39 -18.58
N TRP A 279 6.20 -0.91 -17.57
CA TRP A 279 7.14 0.20 -17.70
C TRP A 279 8.56 -0.21 -18.15
N GLY A 280 8.78 -1.49 -18.47
CA GLY A 280 10.06 -2.01 -18.94
C GLY A 280 11.04 -2.43 -17.83
N GLY A 281 10.62 -2.45 -16.57
CA GLY A 281 11.43 -2.94 -15.44
C GLY A 281 11.57 -4.47 -15.47
N ARG A 282 12.57 -5.00 -16.17
CA ARG A 282 12.81 -6.44 -16.24
C ARG A 282 14.00 -6.85 -15.38
N LEU A 283 13.85 -7.96 -14.68
CA LEU A 283 14.94 -8.61 -13.95
C LEU A 283 15.89 -9.30 -14.94
N THR A 284 17.17 -9.30 -14.61
CA THR A 284 18.21 -10.02 -15.36
C THR A 284 18.21 -11.51 -15.03
N PRO A 285 18.71 -12.39 -15.92
CA PRO A 285 18.89 -13.82 -15.61
C PRO A 285 19.66 -14.06 -14.31
N GLU A 286 20.68 -13.23 -14.02
CA GLU A 286 21.48 -13.31 -12.80
C GLU A 286 20.65 -12.98 -11.54
N GLN A 287 19.75 -12.00 -11.61
CA GLN A 287 18.85 -11.69 -10.48
C GLN A 287 17.80 -12.78 -10.25
N LEU A 288 17.49 -13.56 -11.29
CA LEU A 288 16.53 -14.66 -11.23
C LEU A 288 17.18 -16.02 -10.94
N SER A 289 18.51 -16.10 -10.89
CA SER A 289 19.23 -17.38 -10.82
C SER A 289 19.03 -18.15 -9.52
N TRP A 290 18.50 -17.50 -8.48
CA TRP A 290 18.13 -18.15 -7.22
C TRP A 290 16.82 -18.92 -7.33
N VAL A 291 15.97 -18.59 -8.32
CA VAL A 291 14.69 -19.23 -8.52
C VAL A 291 14.89 -20.59 -9.18
N ASN A 292 14.26 -21.63 -8.63
CA ASN A 292 14.16 -22.95 -9.21
C ASN A 292 13.74 -22.85 -10.69
N PRO A 293 14.57 -23.34 -11.63
CA PRO A 293 14.31 -23.21 -13.07
C PRO A 293 13.09 -24.00 -13.56
N ALA A 294 12.53 -24.90 -12.73
CA ALA A 294 11.29 -25.60 -13.04
C ALA A 294 10.02 -24.75 -12.84
N TYR A 295 10.13 -23.61 -12.14
CA TYR A 295 8.99 -22.72 -11.91
C TYR A 295 8.86 -21.74 -13.07
N ALA A 296 7.63 -21.61 -13.58
CA ALA A 296 7.27 -20.52 -14.49
C ALA A 296 7.40 -19.17 -13.77
N ASP A 297 7.41 -18.09 -14.52
CA ASP A 297 7.36 -16.70 -14.00
C ASP A 297 8.28 -16.41 -12.80
N PRO A 298 9.59 -16.67 -12.94
CA PRO A 298 10.54 -16.51 -11.83
C PRO A 298 10.56 -15.07 -11.26
N GLN A 299 10.15 -14.08 -12.06
CA GLN A 299 9.96 -12.70 -11.63
C GLN A 299 8.90 -12.53 -10.54
N VAL A 300 7.86 -13.38 -10.50
CA VAL A 300 6.84 -13.35 -9.45
C VAL A 300 7.40 -13.92 -8.15
N CYS A 301 8.15 -15.02 -8.21
CA CYS A 301 8.89 -15.54 -7.05
C CYS A 301 9.90 -14.52 -6.52
N HIS A 302 10.60 -13.83 -7.42
CA HIS A 302 11.50 -12.72 -7.08
C HIS A 302 10.75 -11.60 -6.37
N ALA A 303 9.64 -11.13 -6.93
CA ALA A 303 8.84 -10.08 -6.32
C ALA A 303 8.32 -10.50 -4.92
N ALA A 304 7.88 -11.74 -4.73
CA ALA A 304 7.44 -12.24 -3.43
C ALA A 304 8.55 -12.16 -2.37
N ARG A 305 9.72 -12.74 -2.63
CA ARG A 305 10.88 -12.65 -1.72
C ARG A 305 11.27 -11.21 -1.40
N PHE A 306 11.27 -10.34 -2.41
CA PHE A 306 11.71 -8.94 -2.27
C PHE A 306 10.60 -7.99 -1.77
N THR A 307 9.39 -8.50 -1.52
CA THR A 307 8.26 -7.79 -0.91
C THR A 307 7.73 -8.44 0.38
N TYR A 308 8.33 -9.55 0.83
CA TYR A 308 8.01 -10.20 2.08
C TYR A 308 8.37 -9.32 3.29
N ASP A 309 7.43 -9.12 4.20
CA ASP A 309 7.62 -8.48 5.50
C ASP A 309 7.69 -9.57 6.57
N HIS A 310 8.84 -9.70 7.23
CA HIS A 310 9.06 -10.80 8.16
C HIS A 310 8.28 -10.70 9.47
N GLN A 311 7.87 -9.50 9.90
CA GLN A 311 7.02 -9.36 11.09
C GLN A 311 5.55 -9.62 10.77
N TYR A 312 5.12 -9.15 9.60
CA TYR A 312 3.76 -9.38 9.11
C TYR A 312 3.54 -10.81 8.59
N GLU A 313 4.62 -11.50 8.24
CA GLU A 313 4.62 -12.84 7.63
C GLU A 313 3.89 -12.89 6.28
N GLY A 314 3.97 -11.80 5.51
CA GLY A 314 3.26 -11.68 4.24
C GLY A 314 3.87 -10.68 3.25
N CYS A 315 3.43 -10.76 2.00
CA CYS A 315 3.90 -9.89 0.91
C CYS A 315 3.02 -8.64 0.70
N GLY A 316 2.01 -8.43 1.55
CA GLY A 316 0.98 -7.40 1.39
C GLY A 316 1.31 -6.01 1.94
N ASN A 317 2.50 -5.80 2.51
CA ASN A 317 2.89 -4.51 3.12
C ASN A 317 2.99 -3.41 2.04
N TRP A 318 2.21 -2.33 2.20
CA TRP A 318 2.02 -1.31 1.16
C TRP A 318 3.30 -0.57 0.78
N PRO A 319 4.01 0.08 1.73
CA PRO A 319 5.24 0.78 1.41
C PRO A 319 6.34 -0.14 0.91
N PHE A 320 6.35 -1.41 1.33
CA PHE A 320 7.38 -2.35 0.89
C PHE A 320 7.24 -2.73 -0.58
N ASN A 321 6.03 -2.88 -1.10
CA ASN A 321 5.78 -3.09 -2.53
C ASN A 321 6.13 -1.84 -3.35
N ALA A 322 5.73 -0.65 -2.87
CA ALA A 322 6.08 0.61 -3.51
C ALA A 322 7.61 0.87 -3.53
N ALA A 323 8.31 0.51 -2.46
CA ALA A 323 9.77 0.60 -2.38
C ALA A 323 10.45 -0.42 -3.30
N TYR A 324 9.93 -1.66 -3.39
CA TYR A 324 10.40 -2.67 -4.35
C TYR A 324 10.31 -2.17 -5.80
N ALA A 325 9.16 -1.64 -6.21
CA ALA A 325 8.97 -1.08 -7.55
C ALA A 325 10.00 0.04 -7.87
N ALA A 326 10.37 0.83 -6.86
CA ALA A 326 11.35 1.89 -7.02
C ALA A 326 12.81 1.41 -7.14
N THR A 327 13.10 0.13 -6.88
CA THR A 327 14.43 -0.46 -7.09
C THR A 327 14.76 -0.60 -8.57
N PHE A 328 13.74 -0.63 -9.44
CA PHE A 328 13.91 -0.71 -10.88
C PHE A 328 14.33 0.64 -11.48
N PRO A 329 15.32 0.66 -12.38
CA PRO A 329 15.80 1.89 -13.00
C PRO A 329 14.68 2.70 -13.65
N GLY A 330 14.59 3.99 -13.31
CA GLY A 330 13.62 4.90 -13.93
C GLY A 330 12.19 4.74 -13.43
N LEU A 331 11.93 3.92 -12.39
CA LEU A 331 10.61 3.78 -11.78
C LEU A 331 10.51 4.44 -10.40
N GLN A 332 9.29 4.84 -10.06
CA GLN A 332 8.89 5.25 -8.72
C GLN A 332 7.50 4.72 -8.39
N GLY A 333 7.21 4.60 -7.10
CA GLY A 333 5.93 4.12 -6.60
C GLY A 333 5.38 4.95 -5.45
N VAL A 334 4.06 5.02 -5.35
CA VAL A 334 3.34 5.66 -4.25
C VAL A 334 2.22 4.77 -3.76
N VAL A 335 1.93 4.90 -2.46
CA VAL A 335 0.67 4.42 -1.87
C VAL A 335 -0.26 5.61 -1.75
N THR A 336 -1.50 5.47 -2.22
CA THR A 336 -2.50 6.53 -2.07
C THR A 336 -3.92 5.98 -2.04
N ARG A 337 -4.91 6.86 -1.89
CA ARG A 337 -6.32 6.55 -2.06
C ARG A 337 -6.87 7.33 -3.27
N LEU A 338 -7.72 6.69 -4.04
CA LEU A 338 -8.54 7.34 -5.07
C LEU A 338 -9.99 7.41 -4.57
N ALA A 339 -10.70 8.48 -4.95
CA ALA A 339 -12.04 8.73 -4.43
C ALA A 339 -13.16 8.20 -5.33
N SER A 340 -12.84 7.87 -6.59
CA SER A 340 -13.80 7.47 -7.62
C SER A 340 -13.14 6.65 -8.73
N LEU A 341 -13.92 5.96 -9.57
CA LEU A 341 -13.40 5.42 -10.83
C LEU A 341 -13.05 6.53 -11.84
N THR A 342 -13.64 7.72 -11.74
CA THR A 342 -13.26 8.87 -12.59
C THR A 342 -11.82 9.32 -12.35
N ASP A 343 -11.35 9.28 -11.09
CA ASP A 343 -9.93 9.48 -10.77
C ASP A 343 -9.06 8.42 -11.46
N LEU A 344 -9.53 7.17 -11.47
CA LEU A 344 -8.79 6.07 -12.09
C LEU A 344 -8.79 6.15 -13.62
N GLU A 345 -9.91 6.52 -14.24
CA GLU A 345 -10.00 6.81 -15.68
C GLU A 345 -9.02 7.92 -16.07
N THR A 346 -8.86 8.96 -15.24
CA THR A 346 -7.89 10.04 -15.46
C THR A 346 -6.45 9.50 -15.53
N LEU A 347 -6.10 8.52 -14.69
CA LEU A 347 -4.78 7.88 -14.69
C LEU A 347 -4.60 6.94 -15.90
N ILE A 348 -5.60 6.11 -16.20
CA ILE A 348 -5.56 5.18 -17.34
C ILE A 348 -5.46 5.94 -18.67
N ALA A 349 -6.18 7.05 -18.82
CA ALA A 349 -6.06 7.93 -19.98
C ALA A 349 -4.64 8.48 -20.16
N ALA A 350 -3.89 8.64 -19.05
CA ALA A 350 -2.48 9.03 -19.06
C ALA A 350 -1.50 7.86 -19.18
N GLY A 351 -1.99 6.64 -19.38
CA GLY A 351 -1.20 5.41 -19.51
C GLY A 351 -0.68 4.87 -18.18
N ILE A 352 -1.27 5.25 -17.04
CA ILE A 352 -0.85 4.83 -15.70
C ILE A 352 -1.84 3.78 -15.18
N PRO A 353 -1.49 2.47 -15.19
CA PRO A 353 -2.30 1.45 -14.51
C PRO A 353 -2.22 1.62 -12.99
N ALA A 354 -3.21 1.08 -12.27
CA ALA A 354 -3.25 1.13 -10.82
C ALA A 354 -3.51 -0.24 -10.22
N ILE A 355 -2.90 -0.52 -9.08
CA ILE A 355 -3.16 -1.74 -8.31
C ILE A 355 -4.13 -1.38 -7.19
N THR A 356 -5.34 -1.89 -7.26
CA THR A 356 -6.42 -1.59 -6.32
C THR A 356 -6.57 -2.70 -5.30
N SER A 357 -6.81 -2.32 -4.05
CA SER A 357 -7.15 -3.24 -2.98
C SER A 357 -8.63 -3.59 -3.01
N GLN A 358 -8.96 -4.87 -2.97
CA GLN A 358 -10.33 -5.37 -3.04
C GLN A 358 -10.69 -6.20 -1.82
N SER A 359 -11.95 -6.07 -1.37
CA SER A 359 -12.54 -6.91 -0.32
C SER A 359 -14.01 -7.15 -0.58
N PHE A 360 -14.39 -8.41 -0.79
CA PHE A 360 -15.72 -8.76 -1.27
C PHE A 360 -16.13 -10.20 -0.93
N LEU A 361 -17.43 -10.43 -0.82
CA LEU A 361 -18.01 -11.76 -0.86
C LEU A 361 -18.12 -12.23 -2.30
N LYS A 362 -18.12 -13.55 -2.52
CA LYS A 362 -18.24 -14.14 -3.86
C LYS A 362 -19.46 -13.65 -4.66
N SER A 363 -20.54 -13.27 -3.98
CA SER A 363 -21.75 -12.74 -4.60
C SER A 363 -21.67 -11.26 -4.99
N GLU A 364 -20.65 -10.52 -4.55
CA GLU A 364 -20.56 -9.06 -4.75
C GLU A 364 -19.76 -8.67 -5.99
N LEU A 365 -18.99 -9.59 -6.58
CA LEU A 365 -18.22 -9.36 -7.80
C LEU A 365 -18.49 -10.46 -8.82
N THR A 366 -19.40 -10.19 -9.75
CA THR A 366 -19.80 -11.12 -10.81
C THR A 366 -18.58 -11.50 -11.64
N GLY A 367 -18.41 -12.80 -11.90
CA GLY A 367 -17.33 -13.32 -12.75
C GLY A 367 -16.01 -13.58 -12.02
N ALA A 368 -15.84 -13.14 -10.77
CA ALA A 368 -14.63 -13.43 -10.00
C ALA A 368 -14.51 -14.92 -9.62
N GLY A 369 -15.63 -15.55 -9.22
CA GLY A 369 -15.66 -16.97 -8.87
C GLY A 369 -15.20 -17.31 -7.44
N TYR A 370 -14.68 -16.33 -6.69
CA TYR A 370 -14.25 -16.44 -5.29
C TYR A 370 -14.67 -15.20 -4.49
N GLY A 371 -14.45 -15.20 -3.18
CA GLY A 371 -14.55 -14.03 -2.31
C GLY A 371 -13.28 -13.88 -1.48
N THR A 372 -13.00 -12.69 -0.99
CA THR A 372 -11.75 -12.37 -0.28
C THR A 372 -11.94 -11.31 0.79
N ALA A 373 -11.14 -11.38 1.86
CA ALA A 373 -11.03 -10.31 2.85
C ALA A 373 -10.04 -9.22 2.44
N GLY A 374 -9.13 -9.52 1.51
CA GLY A 374 -8.15 -8.58 0.96
C GLY A 374 -7.48 -9.22 -0.26
N HIS A 375 -7.44 -8.51 -1.38
CA HIS A 375 -6.83 -8.98 -2.62
C HIS A 375 -6.38 -7.80 -3.47
N LEU A 376 -5.23 -7.91 -4.13
CA LEU A 376 -4.68 -6.85 -4.98
C LEU A 376 -4.92 -7.21 -6.44
N MET A 377 -5.50 -6.28 -7.18
CA MET A 377 -5.83 -6.47 -8.59
C MET A 377 -5.37 -5.26 -9.39
N THR A 378 -4.86 -5.47 -10.60
CA THR A 378 -4.35 -4.38 -11.45
C THR A 378 -5.43 -3.92 -12.42
N VAL A 379 -5.91 -2.69 -12.30
CA VAL A 379 -6.79 -2.08 -13.30
C VAL A 379 -5.94 -1.59 -14.46
N ILE A 380 -6.27 -2.08 -15.65
CA ILE A 380 -5.53 -1.80 -16.89
C ILE A 380 -6.37 -1.05 -17.92
N GLY A 381 -7.68 -0.88 -17.67
CA GLY A 381 -8.53 -0.28 -18.66
C GLY A 381 -10.01 -0.28 -18.32
N PHE A 382 -10.78 0.22 -19.27
CA PHE A 382 -12.24 0.24 -19.26
C PHE A 382 -12.78 -0.13 -20.64
N THR A 383 -13.88 -0.89 -20.68
CA THR A 383 -14.58 -1.24 -21.92
C THR A 383 -15.37 -0.04 -22.47
N ALA A 384 -15.93 -0.17 -23.67
CA ALA A 384 -16.83 0.85 -24.24
C ALA A 384 -18.08 1.10 -23.37
N ASP A 385 -18.57 0.08 -22.67
CA ASP A 385 -19.72 0.19 -21.75
C ASP A 385 -19.31 0.73 -20.36
N GLY A 386 -18.01 0.95 -20.14
CA GLY A 386 -17.47 1.51 -18.89
C GLY A 386 -17.10 0.48 -17.83
N ASP A 387 -17.16 -0.81 -18.16
CA ASP A 387 -16.78 -1.90 -17.26
C ASP A 387 -15.26 -1.97 -17.07
N VAL A 388 -14.84 -2.39 -15.89
CA VAL A 388 -13.43 -2.38 -15.49
C VAL A 388 -12.71 -3.56 -16.10
N ILE A 389 -11.64 -3.28 -16.85
CA ILE A 389 -10.70 -4.30 -17.33
C ILE A 389 -9.58 -4.40 -16.31
N ALA A 390 -9.45 -5.55 -15.66
CA ALA A 390 -8.46 -5.80 -14.63
C ALA A 390 -7.69 -7.10 -14.88
N ASN A 391 -6.40 -7.07 -14.59
CA ASN A 391 -5.59 -8.27 -14.40
C ASN A 391 -5.78 -8.73 -12.95
N ASP A 392 -6.54 -9.82 -12.79
CA ASP A 392 -6.77 -10.53 -11.52
C ASP A 392 -5.72 -11.63 -11.34
N PRO A 393 -4.73 -11.48 -10.45
CA PRO A 393 -3.70 -12.50 -10.26
C PRO A 393 -4.25 -13.80 -9.67
N ALA A 394 -5.42 -13.80 -9.01
CA ALA A 394 -6.10 -15.00 -8.53
C ALA A 394 -6.83 -15.71 -9.69
N SER A 395 -6.04 -16.23 -10.62
CA SER A 395 -6.46 -16.88 -11.85
C SER A 395 -5.67 -18.16 -12.08
N PRO A 396 -6.26 -19.23 -12.65
CA PRO A 396 -5.60 -20.53 -12.75
C PRO A 396 -4.40 -20.57 -13.71
N SER A 397 -4.26 -19.58 -14.59
CA SER A 397 -3.12 -19.39 -15.50
C SER A 397 -3.01 -17.92 -15.91
N ASP A 398 -1.90 -17.54 -16.53
CA ASP A 398 -1.65 -16.18 -17.03
C ASP A 398 -2.68 -15.73 -18.08
N GLU A 399 -3.14 -16.63 -18.94
CA GLU A 399 -4.15 -16.32 -19.96
C GLU A 399 -5.48 -15.94 -19.33
N ALA A 400 -5.80 -16.53 -18.17
CA ALA A 400 -7.04 -16.31 -17.44
C ALA A 400 -7.03 -15.05 -16.54
N VAL A 401 -5.88 -14.38 -16.41
CA VAL A 401 -5.69 -13.21 -15.53
C VAL A 401 -6.53 -12.01 -15.96
N ARG A 402 -6.64 -11.75 -17.26
CA ARG A 402 -7.43 -10.60 -17.74
C ARG A 402 -8.92 -10.90 -17.59
N ARG A 403 -9.61 -10.06 -16.81
CA ARG A 403 -11.05 -10.13 -16.58
C ARG A 403 -11.72 -8.78 -16.82
N VAL A 404 -13.01 -8.83 -17.11
CA VAL A 404 -13.88 -7.65 -17.22
C VAL A 404 -14.92 -7.75 -16.12
N TYR A 405 -15.00 -6.71 -15.29
CA TYR A 405 -15.92 -6.64 -14.15
C TYR A 405 -16.89 -5.50 -14.33
N LYS A 406 -18.13 -5.74 -13.88
CA LYS A 406 -19.16 -4.71 -13.88
C LYS A 406 -18.70 -3.51 -13.09
N ARG A 407 -18.75 -2.33 -13.72
CA ARG A 407 -18.29 -1.07 -13.12
C ARG A 407 -18.83 -0.85 -11.72
N ARG A 408 -20.15 -1.01 -11.55
CA ARG A 408 -20.85 -0.71 -10.31
C ARG A 408 -20.42 -1.62 -9.16
N GLU A 409 -20.22 -2.90 -9.44
CA GLU A 409 -19.78 -3.88 -8.46
C GLU A 409 -18.36 -3.55 -8.00
N TRP A 410 -17.45 -3.37 -8.96
CA TRP A 410 -16.05 -3.00 -8.69
C TRP A 410 -15.92 -1.71 -7.87
N GLU A 411 -16.59 -0.65 -8.32
CA GLU A 411 -16.55 0.66 -7.67
C GLU A 411 -16.98 0.57 -6.21
N ASN A 412 -18.04 -0.20 -5.94
CA ASN A 412 -18.55 -0.37 -4.60
C ASN A 412 -17.59 -1.15 -3.71
N ILE A 413 -17.06 -2.28 -4.18
CA ILE A 413 -16.17 -3.12 -3.36
C ILE A 413 -14.82 -2.47 -3.08
N TRP A 414 -14.34 -1.61 -3.99
CA TRP A 414 -13.08 -0.88 -3.85
C TRP A 414 -13.21 0.36 -2.97
N LEU A 415 -14.25 1.18 -3.17
CA LEU A 415 -14.29 2.50 -2.54
C LEU A 415 -15.00 2.51 -1.18
N ARG A 416 -15.77 1.48 -0.84
CA ARG A 416 -16.43 1.39 0.48
C ARG A 416 -15.41 1.18 1.60
N THR A 417 -15.71 1.70 2.78
CA THR A 417 -14.89 1.56 4.00
C THR A 417 -15.48 0.56 4.99
N LYS A 418 -16.74 0.14 4.79
CA LYS A 418 -17.40 -0.91 5.57
C LYS A 418 -18.03 -1.94 4.65
N ARG A 419 -18.08 -3.19 5.11
CA ARG A 419 -18.83 -4.27 4.47
C ARG A 419 -19.30 -5.30 5.48
N TYR A 420 -20.25 -6.13 5.10
CA TYR A 420 -20.59 -7.34 5.84
C TYR A 420 -19.70 -8.49 5.36
N ASN A 421 -19.12 -9.23 6.30
CA ASN A 421 -18.46 -10.50 6.00
C ASN A 421 -19.49 -11.64 5.85
N ALA A 422 -19.02 -12.86 5.58
CA ALA A 422 -19.90 -14.02 5.37
C ALA A 422 -20.74 -14.38 6.60
N SER A 423 -20.33 -13.96 7.81
CA SER A 423 -21.09 -14.16 9.05
C SER A 423 -22.01 -12.98 9.39
N GLY A 424 -22.17 -12.01 8.48
CA GLY A 424 -23.00 -10.82 8.71
C GLY A 424 -22.40 -9.76 9.66
N LYS A 425 -21.11 -9.88 10.03
CA LYS A 425 -20.42 -8.89 10.86
C LYS A 425 -19.89 -7.74 10.01
N VAL A 426 -20.02 -6.52 10.50
CA VAL A 426 -19.40 -5.34 9.89
C VAL A 426 -17.88 -5.42 10.05
N VAL A 427 -17.17 -5.37 8.93
CA VAL A 427 -15.72 -5.36 8.82
C VAL A 427 -15.27 -4.22 7.91
N SER A 428 -13.98 -3.90 7.92
CA SER A 428 -13.42 -2.84 7.08
C SER A 428 -13.45 -3.23 5.59
N GLY A 429 -13.76 -2.24 4.76
CA GLY A 429 -13.49 -2.24 3.32
C GLY A 429 -12.18 -1.50 3.02
N THR A 430 -11.82 -1.39 1.75
CA THR A 430 -10.47 -0.92 1.37
C THR A 430 -10.39 0.59 1.24
N GLY A 431 -11.52 1.30 1.09
CA GLY A 431 -11.61 2.76 1.08
C GLY A 431 -10.82 3.41 -0.05
N GLY A 432 -10.65 2.73 -1.18
CA GLY A 432 -9.98 3.27 -2.36
C GLY A 432 -8.45 3.23 -2.34
N VAL A 433 -7.83 2.53 -1.38
CA VAL A 433 -6.36 2.42 -1.32
C VAL A 433 -5.82 1.68 -2.56
N CYS A 434 -4.69 2.17 -3.07
CA CYS A 434 -4.04 1.64 -4.27
C CYS A 434 -2.53 1.94 -4.30
N TYR A 435 -1.83 1.18 -5.13
CA TYR A 435 -0.49 1.51 -5.61
C TYR A 435 -0.57 2.22 -6.96
N LEU A 436 0.23 3.27 -7.13
CA LEU A 436 0.52 3.81 -8.45
C LEU A 436 2.03 3.73 -8.70
N TYR A 437 2.42 3.02 -9.75
CA TYR A 437 3.81 2.97 -10.23
C TYR A 437 3.89 3.64 -11.59
N PHE A 438 4.89 4.50 -11.75
CA PHE A 438 5.04 5.35 -12.93
C PHE A 438 6.50 5.75 -13.12
N PRO A 439 6.88 6.29 -14.29
CA PRO A 439 8.25 6.73 -14.52
C PRO A 439 8.73 7.75 -13.49
N ALA A 440 10.01 7.68 -13.10
CA ALA A 440 10.68 8.65 -12.24
C ALA A 440 10.62 10.09 -12.83
N HIS A 441 10.45 10.19 -14.15
CA HIS A 441 10.28 11.43 -14.89
C HIS A 441 9.00 11.35 -15.74
N PRO A 442 7.81 11.50 -15.12
CA PRO A 442 6.54 11.39 -15.83
C PRO A 442 6.42 12.50 -16.88
N THR A 443 5.73 12.23 -18.00
CA THR A 443 5.45 13.23 -19.04
C THR A 443 4.58 14.38 -18.51
N PRO A 444 4.49 15.53 -19.18
CA PRO A 444 3.56 16.60 -18.77
C PRO A 444 2.10 16.13 -18.63
N HIS A 445 1.65 15.20 -19.48
CA HIS A 445 0.31 14.63 -19.39
C HIS A 445 0.14 13.78 -18.13
N GLN A 446 1.08 12.88 -17.87
CA GLN A 446 1.10 12.05 -16.66
C GLN A 446 1.17 12.87 -15.37
N ARG A 447 1.98 13.94 -15.35
CA ARG A 447 2.04 14.85 -14.19
C ARG A 447 0.70 15.52 -13.91
N ARG A 448 -0.03 15.95 -14.95
CA ARG A 448 -1.36 16.54 -14.78
C ARG A 448 -2.35 15.51 -14.25
N ALA A 449 -2.33 14.28 -14.76
CA ALA A 449 -3.21 13.21 -14.30
C ALA A 449 -2.93 12.82 -12.83
N LEU A 450 -1.66 12.64 -12.46
CA LEU A 450 -1.26 12.40 -11.07
C LEU A 450 -1.69 13.55 -10.15
N ALA A 451 -1.43 14.79 -10.55
CA ALA A 451 -1.81 15.96 -9.76
C ALA A 451 -3.34 16.10 -9.60
N ALA A 452 -4.13 15.74 -10.63
CA ALA A 452 -5.59 15.74 -10.57
C ALA A 452 -6.13 14.76 -9.52
N VAL A 453 -5.40 13.66 -9.27
CA VAL A 453 -5.74 12.70 -8.21
C VAL A 453 -4.97 12.94 -6.91
N GLY A 454 -4.37 14.13 -6.74
CA GLY A 454 -3.69 14.53 -5.51
C GLY A 454 -2.28 13.94 -5.33
N VAL A 455 -1.69 13.31 -6.34
CA VAL A 455 -0.32 12.79 -6.29
C VAL A 455 0.64 13.77 -6.95
N ARG A 456 1.68 14.18 -6.22
CA ARG A 456 2.72 15.09 -6.71
C ARG A 456 4.07 14.40 -6.86
#